data_AF-A0A9D6F5M9-F1
#
_entry.id   AF-A0A9D6F5M9-F1
#
_cell.length_a   1.000
_cell.length_b   1.000
_cell.length_c   1.000
_cell.angle_alpha   90.00
_cell.angle_beta   90.00
_cell.angle_gamma   90.00
#
_symmetry.space_group_name_H-M   'P 1'
#
loop_
_entity.id
_entity.type
_entity.pdbx_description
1 polymer ?
#
loop_
_entity_poly.entity_id
_entity_poly.type
_entity_poly.pdbx_seq_one_letter_code
_entity_poly.pdbx_strand_id
1 'polypeptide(L)'
;MANRPLPQATVDGDGSFRLSTFRQQDGAPPGRYAVTVHWPSDTMKDEDGTPAGPDRLQGRYVNPKTTPLHAEIKAGENALAPFLLR
;
A
#
# COMPACT_ATOMS: atom_id res chain seq x y z
N MET A 1 3.10 -2.16 -24.04
CA MET A 1 2.28 -2.00 -22.82
C MET A 1 3.09 -1.16 -21.84
N ALA A 2 2.63 0.04 -21.49
CA ALA A 2 3.40 0.89 -20.58
C ALA A 2 3.29 0.32 -19.15
N ASN A 3 4.41 -0.09 -18.56
CA ASN A 3 4.48 -0.50 -17.16
C ASN A 3 4.34 0.77 -16.30
N ARG A 4 3.12 1.11 -15.88
CA ARG A 4 2.89 2.29 -15.03
C ARG A 4 3.29 1.91 -13.60
N PRO A 5 4.27 2.59 -12.98
CA PRO A 5 4.66 2.28 -11.61
C PRO A 5 3.44 2.40 -10.69
N LEU A 6 3.29 1.42 -9.79
CA LEU A 6 2.20 1.39 -8.83
C LEU A 6 2.60 2.24 -7.62
N PRO A 7 1.75 3.19 -7.18
CA PRO A 7 1.99 3.94 -5.96
C PRO A 7 2.10 2.98 -4.77
N GLN A 8 3.12 3.16 -3.93
CA GLN A 8 3.35 2.32 -2.76
C GLN A 8 3.93 3.13 -1.58
N ALA A 9 3.78 2.59 -0.37
CA ALA A 9 4.35 3.12 0.86
C ALA A 9 4.49 2.02 1.91
N THR A 10 5.39 2.23 2.88
CA THR A 10 5.40 1.50 4.14
C THR A 10 4.56 2.27 5.15
N VAL A 11 3.75 1.56 5.93
CA VAL A 11 2.94 2.14 7.00
C VAL A 11 3.79 2.25 8.26
N ASP A 12 3.81 3.44 8.86
CA ASP A 12 4.52 3.72 10.11
C ASP A 12 3.76 3.19 11.33
N GLY A 13 4.41 3.16 12.50
CA GLY A 13 3.84 2.58 13.72
C GLY A 13 2.57 3.27 14.23
N ASP A 14 2.29 4.49 13.80
CA ASP A 14 1.07 5.25 14.09
C ASP A 14 -0.03 5.08 13.03
N GLY A 15 0.21 4.25 12.01
CA GLY A 15 -0.71 4.00 10.90
C GLY A 15 -0.61 5.02 9.76
N SER A 16 0.27 6.01 9.85
CA SER A 16 0.50 6.97 8.76
C SER A 16 1.30 6.34 7.61
N PHE A 17 1.13 6.87 6.41
CA PHE A 17 1.86 6.44 5.22
C PHE A 17 1.94 7.57 4.20
N ARG A 18 3.00 7.58 3.38
CA ARG A 18 3.16 8.55 2.28
C ARG A 18 3.55 7.86 0.99
N LEU A 19 2.64 7.92 0.02
CA LEU A 19 2.81 7.24 -1.27
C LEU A 19 3.96 7.82 -2.09
N SER A 20 4.65 6.93 -2.79
CA SER A 20 5.65 7.23 -3.81
C SER A 20 5.28 6.48 -5.09
N THR A 21 5.31 7.15 -6.24
CA THR A 21 5.05 6.56 -7.55
C THR A 21 6.26 6.67 -8.47
N PHE A 22 6.77 7.88 -8.71
CA PHE A 22 7.92 8.10 -9.59
C PHE A 22 9.15 8.57 -8.83
N ARG A 23 8.94 9.36 -7.77
CA ARG A 23 9.96 9.86 -6.87
C ARG A 23 9.57 9.56 -5.43
N GLN A 24 10.52 9.68 -4.52
CA GLN A 24 10.23 9.53 -3.10
C GLN A 24 9.18 10.57 -2.69
N GLN A 25 8.08 10.09 -2.10
CA GLN A 25 7.02 10.88 -1.47
C GLN A 25 6.28 11.86 -2.41
N ASP A 26 6.25 11.58 -3.71
CA ASP A 26 5.54 12.38 -4.73
C ASP A 26 4.03 12.07 -4.84
N GLY A 27 3.53 11.12 -4.05
CA GLY A 27 2.13 10.74 -4.01
C GLY A 27 1.75 9.74 -5.09
N ALA A 28 0.54 9.91 -5.62
CA ALA A 28 -0.04 9.04 -6.63
C ALA A 28 -0.65 9.87 -7.77
N PRO A 29 -0.59 9.40 -9.03
CA PRO A 29 -1.31 10.02 -10.12
C PRO A 29 -2.82 10.07 -9.87
N PRO A 30 -3.54 11.05 -10.44
CA PRO A 30 -5.00 11.06 -10.38
C PRO A 30 -5.60 9.79 -10.98
N GLY A 31 -6.59 9.22 -10.29
CA GLY A 31 -7.23 7.98 -10.70
C GLY A 31 -7.93 7.25 -9.57
N ARG A 32 -8.57 6.13 -9.93
CA ARG A 32 -9.20 5.21 -8.98
C ARG A 32 -8.32 3.99 -8.81
N TYR A 33 -8.11 3.61 -7.56
CA TYR A 33 -7.20 2.55 -7.17
C TYR A 33 -7.93 1.53 -6.29
N ALA A 34 -7.73 0.25 -6.59
CA ALA A 34 -7.86 -0.79 -5.59
C ALA A 34 -6.63 -0.72 -4.68
N VAL A 35 -6.85 -0.67 -3.37
CA VAL A 35 -5.77 -0.57 -2.38
C VAL A 35 -5.49 -1.97 -1.84
N THR A 36 -4.23 -2.38 -1.90
CA THR A 36 -3.76 -3.62 -1.30
C THR A 36 -2.92 -3.34 -0.07
N VAL A 37 -2.99 -4.24 0.91
CA VAL A 37 -2.16 -4.18 2.12
C VAL A 37 -1.57 -5.56 2.36
N HIS A 38 -0.27 -5.60 2.59
CA HIS A 38 0.47 -6.79 2.98
C HIS A 38 1.22 -6.48 4.27
N TRP A 39 1.03 -7.31 5.30
CA TRP A 39 1.66 -7.10 6.60
C TRP A 39 2.43 -8.35 7.04
N PRO A 40 3.63 -8.57 6.50
CA PRO A 40 4.41 -9.75 6.83
C PRO A 40 4.81 -9.74 8.31
N SER A 41 4.81 -10.93 8.93
CA SER A 41 5.42 -11.09 10.25
C SER A 41 6.94 -11.02 10.16
N ASP A 42 7.56 -10.58 11.24
CA ASP A 42 9.01 -10.47 11.43
C ASP A 42 9.67 -11.78 11.87
N THR A 43 8.88 -12.86 11.94
CA THR A 43 9.36 -14.22 12.24
C THR A 43 10.30 -14.79 11.18
N MET A 44 10.26 -14.24 9.97
CA MET A 44 11.19 -14.55 8.88
C MET A 44 11.66 -13.25 8.25
N LYS A 45 12.88 -13.29 7.71
CA LYS A 45 13.48 -12.19 6.96
C LYS A 45 14.03 -12.70 5.63
N ASP A 46 13.96 -11.87 4.60
CA ASP A 46 14.64 -12.14 3.33
C ASP A 46 16.14 -11.81 3.40
N GLU A 47 16.83 -11.93 2.26
CA GLU A 47 18.28 -11.70 2.13
C GLU A 47 18.68 -10.26 2.52
N ASP A 48 17.78 -9.31 2.35
CA ASP A 48 17.98 -7.89 2.68
C ASP A 48 17.56 -7.57 4.12
N GLY A 49 17.12 -8.56 4.89
CA GLY A 49 16.69 -8.40 6.27
C GLY A 49 15.26 -7.84 6.43
N THR A 50 14.49 -7.79 5.34
CA THR A 50 13.10 -7.30 5.31
C THR A 50 12.16 -8.38 5.84
N PRO A 51 11.14 -8.05 6.65
CA PRO A 51 10.15 -9.02 7.10
C PRO A 51 9.48 -9.76 5.94
N ALA A 52 9.57 -11.09 5.97
CA ALA A 52 9.09 -12.00 4.92
C ALA A 52 8.29 -13.18 5.48
N GLY A 53 7.85 -13.10 6.74
CA GLY A 53 7.01 -14.13 7.35
C GLY A 53 5.56 -14.08 6.86
N PRO A 54 4.71 -15.00 7.36
CA PRO A 54 3.29 -15.03 7.03
C PRO A 54 2.59 -13.67 7.16
N ASP A 55 1.68 -13.37 6.22
CA ASP A 55 0.88 -12.16 6.26
C ASP A 55 -0.07 -12.16 7.48
N ARG A 56 0.11 -11.19 8.37
CA ARG A 56 -0.72 -11.00 9.57
C ARG A 56 -2.18 -10.72 9.23
N LEU A 57 -2.46 -10.26 8.01
CA LEU A 57 -3.81 -10.02 7.51
C LEU A 57 -4.40 -11.23 6.76
N GLN A 58 -3.71 -12.38 6.77
CA GLN A 58 -4.16 -13.64 6.19
C GLN A 58 -4.54 -13.53 4.70
N GLY A 59 -3.89 -12.63 3.95
CA GLY A 59 -4.16 -12.41 2.54
C GLY A 59 -5.48 -11.66 2.23
N ARG A 60 -6.18 -11.16 3.25
CA ARG A 60 -7.51 -10.52 3.07
C ARG A 60 -7.48 -9.28 2.16
N TYR A 61 -6.35 -8.59 2.11
CA TYR A 61 -6.20 -7.32 1.39
C TYR A 61 -5.12 -7.36 0.30
N VAL A 62 -4.52 -8.51 -0.03
CA VAL A 62 -3.40 -8.57 -1.00
C VAL A 62 -3.86 -8.66 -2.45
N ASN A 63 -5.11 -9.09 -2.69
CA ASN A 63 -5.62 -9.27 -4.05
C ASN A 63 -6.42 -8.02 -4.51
N PRO A 64 -5.95 -7.31 -5.55
CA PRO A 64 -6.61 -6.10 -6.03
C PRO A 64 -8.00 -6.35 -6.64
N LYS A 65 -8.35 -7.60 -6.99
CA LYS A 65 -9.66 -7.96 -7.52
C LYS A 65 -10.73 -8.17 -6.44
N THR A 66 -10.32 -8.42 -5.20
CA THR A 66 -11.23 -8.79 -4.10
C THR A 66 -11.11 -7.88 -2.89
N THR A 67 -10.09 -7.02 -2.83
CA THR A 67 -9.94 -6.05 -1.76
C THR A 67 -11.17 -5.14 -1.68
N PRO A 68 -11.73 -4.90 -0.49
CA PRO A 68 -12.80 -3.92 -0.31
C PRO A 68 -12.26 -2.48 -0.29
N LEU A 69 -10.94 -2.30 -0.20
CA LEU A 69 -10.30 -1.00 -0.02
C LEU A 69 -10.13 -0.30 -1.36
N HIS A 70 -10.66 0.92 -1.45
CA HIS A 70 -10.60 1.73 -2.66
C HIS A 70 -10.23 3.17 -2.32
N ALA A 71 -9.45 3.81 -3.19
CA ALA A 71 -9.07 5.20 -3.10
C ALA A 71 -9.31 5.92 -4.43
N GLU A 72 -9.81 7.15 -4.35
CA GLU A 72 -9.83 8.07 -5.48
C GLU A 72 -8.83 9.20 -5.20
N ILE A 73 -7.88 9.37 -6.12
CA ILE A 73 -6.90 10.45 -6.08
C ILE A 73 -7.31 11.48 -7.13
N LYS A 74 -7.52 12.72 -6.69
CA LYS A 74 -7.80 13.86 -7.55
C LYS A 74 -6.52 14.61 -7.88
N ALA A 75 -6.57 15.49 -8.88
CA ALA A 75 -5.45 16.41 -9.11
C ALA A 75 -5.24 17.32 -7.90
N GLY A 76 -3.98 17.52 -7.49
CA GLY A 76 -3.60 18.34 -6.35
C GLY A 76 -3.42 17.56 -5.05
N GLU A 77 -3.57 18.24 -3.91
CA GLU A 77 -3.43 17.64 -2.59
C GLU A 77 -4.63 16.74 -2.25
N ASN A 78 -4.34 15.54 -1.73
CA ASN A 78 -5.34 14.59 -1.29
C ASN A 78 -4.98 14.12 0.12
N ALA A 79 -5.94 14.22 1.03
CA ALA A 79 -5.88 13.57 2.34
C ALA A 79 -6.90 12.43 2.35
N LEU A 80 -6.42 11.19 2.42
CA LEU A 80 -7.27 10.02 2.51
C LEU A 80 -7.68 9.77 3.97
N ALA A 81 -8.92 9.35 4.18
CA ALA A 81 -9.32 8.81 5.47
C ALA A 81 -8.53 7.52 5.77
N PRO A 82 -8.28 7.18 7.06
CA PRO A 82 -7.61 5.93 7.42
C PRO A 82 -8.35 4.70 6.89
N PHE A 83 -7.61 3.72 6.39
CA PHE A 83 -8.15 2.41 6.07
C PHE A 83 -8.23 1.56 7.34
N LEU A 84 -9.45 1.32 7.83
CA LEU A 84 -9.67 0.49 9.01
C LEU A 84 -9.70 -0.99 8.62
N LEU A 85 -8.60 -1.70 8.86
CA LEU A 85 -8.46 -3.12 8.57
C LEU A 85 -9.18 -3.97 9.63
N ARG A 86 -9.85 -5.03 9.19
CA ARG A 86 -10.61 -6.00 10.00
C ARG A 86 -10.08 -7.42 9.84
#